data_AF-A0A1Y0YIF3-F1
#
_entry.id   AF-A0A1Y0YIF3-F1
#
_cell.length_a   1.000
_cell.length_b   1.000
_cell.length_c   1.000
_cell.angle_alpha   90.00
_cell.angle_beta   90.00
_cell.angle_gamma   90.00
#
_symmetry.space_group_name_H-M   'P 1'
#
loop_
_entity.id
_entity.type
_entity.pdbx_description
1 polymer ?
#
loop_
_entity_poly.entity_id
_entity_poly.type
_entity_poly.pdbx_seq_one_letter_code
_entity_poly.pdbx_strand_id
1 'polypeptide(L)'
;MATENTNIRSCDDKEKEKLLLLHSAELLENISQSKEKYRKIIQAGITQWVKDFQSGHIKVNTVEDLKKLIELDIQLQKDEEI
;
A
#
# COMPACT_ATOMS: atom_id res chain seq x y z
N MET A 1 48.36 -7.47 36.85
CA MET A 1 47.14 -6.67 37.09
C MET A 1 46.27 -6.83 35.85
N ALA A 2 45.10 -7.46 35.99
CA ALA A 2 44.19 -7.68 34.86
C ALA A 2 43.34 -6.42 34.66
N THR A 3 43.39 -5.84 33.48
CA THR A 3 42.51 -4.73 33.10
C THR A 3 41.18 -5.30 32.65
N GLU A 4 40.13 -5.13 33.45
CA GLU A 4 38.76 -5.46 33.06
C GLU A 4 38.25 -4.46 32.01
N ASN A 5 37.75 -4.98 30.89
CA ASN A 5 37.19 -4.18 29.80
C ASN A 5 35.73 -3.82 30.11
N THR A 6 35.47 -2.55 30.43
CA THR A 6 34.13 -2.02 30.74
C THR A 6 33.46 -1.40 29.51
N ASN A 7 33.38 -2.12 28.39
CA ASN A 7 32.58 -1.66 27.25
C ASN A 7 31.09 -1.88 27.55
N ILE A 8 30.49 -0.92 28.25
CA ILE A 8 29.05 -0.87 28.47
C ILE A 8 28.47 -0.12 27.26
N ARG A 9 27.92 -0.87 26.31
CA ARG A 9 27.19 -0.31 25.17
C ARG A 9 25.83 0.20 25.67
N SER A 10 25.83 1.41 26.22
CA SER A 10 24.63 2.17 26.57
C SER A 10 23.96 2.61 25.27
N CYS A 11 23.07 1.77 24.72
CA CYS A 11 22.06 2.28 23.81
C CYS A 11 21.07 3.05 24.70
N ASP A 12 21.07 4.38 24.61
CA ASP A 12 20.15 5.22 25.39
C ASP A 12 18.71 4.80 25.01
N ASP A 13 17.83 4.58 25.98
CA ASP A 13 16.48 4.07 25.71
C ASP A 13 15.71 4.94 24.70
N LYS A 14 16.05 6.24 24.66
CA LYS A 14 15.56 7.22 23.69
C LYS A 14 16.04 6.97 22.26
N GLU A 15 17.28 6.51 22.07
CA GLU A 15 17.80 6.16 20.74
C GLU A 15 17.09 4.91 20.20
N LYS A 16 16.82 3.94 21.08
CA LYS A 16 16.05 2.74 20.71
C LYS A 16 14.62 3.09 20.32
N GLU A 17 13.95 3.95 21.10
CA GLU A 17 12.60 4.42 20.78
C GLU A 17 12.56 5.18 19.45
N LYS A 18 13.55 6.06 19.21
CA LYS A 18 13.70 6.77 17.93
C LYS A 18 13.89 5.83 16.75
N LEU A 19 14.70 4.78 16.90
CA LEU A 19 14.91 3.77 15.84
C LEU A 19 13.63 2.99 15.53
N LEU A 20 12.83 2.65 16.55
CA LEU A 20 11.54 1.99 16.37
C LEU A 20 10.53 2.89 15.63
N LEU A 21 10.49 4.18 15.98
CA LEU A 21 9.67 5.19 15.29
C LEU A 21 10.10 5.39 13.84
N LEU A 22 11.39 5.40 13.54
CA LEU A 22 11.90 5.56 12.18
C LEU A 22 11.51 4.36 11.30
N HIS A 23 11.67 3.15 11.84
CA HIS A 23 11.30 1.91 11.17
C HIS A 23 9.78 1.82 10.91
N SER A 24 8.95 2.26 11.84
CA SER A 24 7.49 2.26 11.63
C SER A 24 7.08 3.27 10.56
N ALA A 25 7.70 4.45 10.52
CA ALA A 25 7.49 5.44 9.47
C ALA A 25 7.90 4.90 8.08
N GLU A 26 9.06 4.25 7.99
CA GLU A 26 9.56 3.65 6.75
C GLU A 26 8.65 2.52 6.23
N LEU A 27 8.11 1.69 7.13
CA LEU A 27 7.12 0.67 6.75
C LEU A 27 5.83 1.30 6.19
N LEU A 28 5.30 2.33 6.86
CA LEU A 28 4.10 3.04 6.42
C LEU A 28 4.32 3.74 5.07
N GLU A 29 5.49 4.32 4.86
CA GLU A 29 5.86 4.94 3.59
C GLU A 29 5.95 3.90 2.47
N ASN A 30 6.58 2.74 2.72
CA ASN A 30 6.63 1.65 1.75
C ASN A 30 5.24 1.09 1.40
N ILE A 31 4.34 0.98 2.39
CA ILE A 31 2.95 0.58 2.17
C ILE A 31 2.23 1.63 1.33
N SER A 32 2.40 2.91 1.64
CA SER A 32 1.80 4.00 0.88
C SER A 32 2.27 4.02 -0.58
N GLN A 33 3.58 3.92 -0.81
CA GLN A 33 4.16 3.87 -2.16
C GLN A 33 3.70 2.66 -2.97
N SER A 34 3.57 1.49 -2.34
CA SER A 34 3.04 0.29 -3.00
C SER A 34 1.56 0.45 -3.35
N LYS A 35 0.73 0.96 -2.43
CA LYS A 35 -0.68 1.31 -2.68
C LYS A 35 -0.81 2.29 -3.86
N GLU A 36 0.05 3.31 -3.95
CA GLU A 36 0.02 4.27 -5.05
C GLU A 36 0.34 3.62 -6.42
N LYS A 37 1.30 2.69 -6.46
CA LYS A 37 1.60 1.91 -7.68
C LYS A 37 0.41 1.06 -8.10
N TYR A 38 -0.24 0.37 -7.16
CA TYR A 38 -1.47 -0.39 -7.44
C TYR A 38 -2.57 0.52 -7.96
N ARG A 39 -2.80 1.69 -7.34
CA ARG A 39 -3.80 2.66 -7.80
C ARG A 39 -3.57 3.09 -9.25
N LYS A 40 -2.31 3.35 -9.64
CA LYS A 40 -1.95 3.69 -11.03
C LYS A 40 -2.27 2.55 -12.01
N ILE A 41 -1.98 1.31 -11.64
CA ILE A 41 -2.28 0.13 -12.47
C ILE A 41 -3.80 -0.04 -12.62
N ILE A 42 -4.55 0.09 -11.54
CA ILE A 42 -6.01 0.00 -11.55
C ILE A 42 -6.60 1.12 -12.42
N GLN A 43 -6.14 2.36 -12.28
CA GLN A 43 -6.59 3.48 -13.11
C GLN A 43 -6.30 3.26 -14.60
N ALA A 44 -5.12 2.74 -14.94
CA ALA A 44 -4.78 2.38 -16.31
C ALA A 44 -5.69 1.26 -16.84
N GLY A 45 -5.97 0.25 -16.02
CA GLY A 45 -6.89 -0.85 -16.35
C GLY A 45 -8.31 -0.36 -16.59
N ILE A 46 -8.84 0.51 -15.72
CA ILE A 46 -10.17 1.13 -15.89
C ILE A 46 -10.21 1.96 -17.18
N THR A 47 -9.17 2.77 -17.44
CA THR A 47 -9.10 3.62 -18.65
C THR A 47 -9.12 2.78 -19.92
N GLN A 48 -8.36 1.68 -19.95
CA GLN A 48 -8.35 0.76 -21.07
C GLN A 48 -9.70 0.04 -21.23
N TRP A 49 -10.27 -0.44 -20.12
CA TRP A 49 -11.57 -1.08 -20.12
C TRP A 49 -12.69 -0.16 -20.64
N VAL A 50 -12.69 1.12 -20.23
CA VAL A 50 -13.64 2.12 -20.74
C VAL A 50 -13.46 2.35 -22.24
N LYS A 51 -12.22 2.44 -22.74
CA LYS A 51 -11.95 2.54 -24.19
C LYS A 51 -12.43 1.31 -24.96
N ASP A 52 -12.20 0.13 -24.42
CA ASP A 52 -12.58 -1.13 -25.05
C ASP A 52 -14.11 -1.34 -25.01
N PHE A 53 -14.79 -0.82 -23.98
CA PHE A 53 -16.25 -0.74 -23.91
C PHE A 53 -16.82 0.24 -24.95
N GLN A 54 -16.28 1.47 -25.02
CA GLN A 54 -16.73 2.49 -25.97
C GLN A 54 -16.51 2.08 -27.44
N SER A 55 -15.42 1.37 -27.73
CA SER A 55 -15.12 0.85 -29.06
C SER A 55 -15.92 -0.40 -29.43
N GLY A 56 -16.77 -0.91 -28.52
CA GLY A 56 -17.60 -2.10 -28.74
C GLY A 56 -16.84 -3.42 -28.70
N HIS A 57 -15.56 -3.42 -28.33
CA HIS A 57 -14.75 -4.63 -28.12
C HIS A 57 -15.17 -5.38 -26.85
N ILE A 58 -15.57 -4.65 -25.80
CA ILE A 58 -16.16 -5.23 -24.59
C ILE A 58 -17.66 -5.00 -24.64
N LYS A 59 -18.43 -6.08 -24.72
CA LYS A 59 -19.85 -6.04 -24.40
C LYS A 59 -20.02 -6.47 -22.95
N VAL A 60 -20.53 -5.57 -22.11
CA VAL A 60 -21.07 -5.92 -20.80
C VAL A 60 -22.33 -6.72 -21.08
N ASN A 61 -22.17 -8.04 -21.21
CA ASN A 61 -23.26 -8.94 -21.59
C ASN A 61 -24.19 -9.21 -20.41
N THR A 62 -23.73 -8.98 -19.17
CA THR A 62 -24.50 -9.32 -17.97
C THR A 62 -24.41 -8.23 -16.89
N VAL A 63 -25.50 -8.10 -16.13
CA VAL A 63 -25.59 -7.22 -14.95
C VAL A 63 -24.55 -7.61 -13.88
N GLU A 64 -24.12 -8.88 -13.88
CA GLU A 64 -23.11 -9.46 -12.99
C GLU A 64 -21.74 -8.77 -13.12
N ASP A 65 -21.33 -8.44 -14.35
CA ASP A 65 -20.02 -7.83 -14.62
C ASP A 65 -19.95 -6.40 -14.09
N LEU A 66 -21.05 -5.64 -14.23
CA LEU A 66 -21.18 -4.29 -13.67
C LEU A 66 -21.19 -4.33 -12.13
N LYS A 67 -21.89 -5.31 -11.55
CA LYS A 67 -21.96 -5.50 -10.10
C LYS A 67 -20.57 -5.76 -9.50
N LYS A 68 -19.76 -6.62 -10.14
CA LYS A 68 -18.39 -6.92 -9.68
C LYS A 68 -17.47 -5.69 -9.72
N LEU A 69 -17.62 -4.84 -10.72
CA LEU A 69 -16.83 -3.60 -10.83
C LEU A 69 -17.16 -2.62 -9.71
N ILE A 70 -18.44 -2.47 -9.37
CA ILE A 70 -18.89 -1.61 -8.27
C ILE A 70 -18.42 -2.19 -6.91
N GLU A 71 -18.48 -3.51 -6.74
CA GLU A 71 -18.05 -4.17 -5.52
C GLU A 71 -16.53 -4.01 -5.28
N LEU A 72 -15.73 -4.08 -6.35
CA LEU A 72 -14.30 -3.77 -6.31
C LEU A 72 -14.02 -2.31 -5.93
N ASP A 73 -14.77 -1.36 -6.48
CA ASP A 73 -14.63 0.07 -6.13
C ASP A 73 -14.94 0.34 -4.65
N ILE A 74 -16.01 -0.28 -4.13
CA ILE A 74 -16.39 -0.18 -2.71
C ILE A 74 -15.34 -0.82 -1.79
N GLN A 75 -14.76 -1.96 -2.17
CA GLN A 75 -13.70 -2.61 -1.38
C GLN A 75 -12.44 -1.73 -1.33
N LEU A 76 -12.06 -1.14 -2.46
CA LEU A 76 -10.91 -0.22 -2.54
C LEU A 76 -11.12 1.04 -1.68
N GLN A 77 -12.35 1.58 -1.60
CA GLN A 77 -12.67 2.72 -0.73
C GLN A 77 -12.64 2.38 0.76
N LYS A 78 -13.02 1.15 1.15
CA LYS A 78 -13.00 0.70 2.55
C LYS A 78 -11.57 0.50 3.09
N ASP A 79 -10.62 0.11 2.25
CA ASP A 79 -9.20 -0.02 2.63
C ASP A 79 -8.49 1.33 2.84
N GLU A 80 -9.17 2.46 2.57
CA GLU A 80 -8.70 3.82 2.86
C GLU A 80 -9.18 4.37 4.22
N GLU A 81 -10.07 3.68 4.95
CA GLU A 81 -10.61 4.12 6.27
C GLU A 81 -9.82 3.63 7.50
N ILE A 82 -8.58 3.11 7.34
CA ILE A 82 -7.71 2.68 8.46
C ILE A 82 -6.48 3.58 8.61
#